data_AF-A0A562UBU3-F1
#
_entry.id   AF-A0A562UBU3-F1
#
_cell.length_a   1.000
_cell.length_b   1.000
_cell.length_c   1.000
_cell.angle_alpha   90.00
_cell.angle_beta   90.00
_cell.angle_gamma   90.00
#
_symmetry.space_group_name_H-M   'P 1'
#
loop_
_entity.id
_entity.type
_entity.pdbx_description
1 polymer ?
#
loop_
_entity_poly.entity_id
_entity_poly.type
_entity_poly.pdbx_seq_one_letter_code
_entity_poly.pdbx_strand_id
1 'polypeptide(L)'
;MVNNIHLNGEARAWLKRKNSPDEVVQIVLDTENTAPVTCYQLYTAYEASPDYLGRILFDTNGYWIYDGNTLTVTEQEQLAKFIINYKEVF
;
A
#
# COMPACT_ATOMS: atom_id res chain seq x y z
N MET A 1 19.89 -11.20 -1.40
CA MET A 1 18.71 -12.00 -1.80
C MET A 1 17.54 -11.05 -1.84
N VAL A 2 17.03 -10.77 -3.03
CA VAL A 2 15.89 -9.86 -3.20
C VAL A 2 14.63 -10.70 -2.99
N ASN A 3 13.94 -10.54 -1.86
CA ASN A 3 12.65 -11.18 -1.64
C ASN A 3 11.60 -10.43 -2.46
N ASN A 4 11.45 -10.81 -3.72
CA ASN A 4 10.35 -10.36 -4.58
C ASN A 4 9.09 -11.14 -4.19
N ILE A 5 8.43 -10.75 -3.11
CA ILE A 5 7.03 -11.13 -2.91
C ILE A 5 6.24 -9.83 -2.86
N HIS A 6 5.75 -9.47 -4.05
CA HIS A 6 4.79 -8.41 -4.25
C HIS A 6 3.41 -9.02 -3.99
N LEU A 7 2.67 -8.44 -3.05
CA LEU A 7 1.29 -8.80 -2.73
C LEU A 7 0.49 -9.01 -4.03
N ASN A 8 -0.02 -10.23 -4.25
CA ASN A 8 -0.64 -10.60 -5.53
C ASN A 8 -2.16 -10.38 -5.55
N GLY A 9 -2.74 -9.95 -4.41
CA GLY A 9 -4.17 -9.68 -4.26
C GLY A 9 -4.45 -8.43 -3.42
N GLU A 10 -5.24 -8.60 -2.37
CA GLU A 10 -5.52 -7.55 -1.39
C GLU A 10 -4.94 -7.89 -0.01
N ALA A 11 -4.53 -6.87 0.73
CA ALA A 11 -4.24 -6.99 2.15
C ALA A 11 -4.85 -5.84 2.93
N ARG A 12 -4.98 -6.04 4.24
CA ARG A 12 -5.38 -4.99 5.19
C ARG A 12 -4.23 -4.73 6.13
N ALA A 13 -3.80 -3.47 6.20
CA ALA A 13 -2.73 -3.02 7.06
C ALA A 13 -3.27 -2.08 8.14
N TRP A 14 -2.78 -2.24 9.36
CA TRP A 14 -3.02 -1.27 10.42
C TRP A 14 -2.13 -0.04 10.21
N LEU A 15 -2.74 1.13 10.09
CA LEU A 15 -2.06 2.41 9.95
C LEU A 15 -2.17 3.18 11.25
N LYS A 16 -1.03 3.46 11.89
CA LYS A 16 -1.00 4.36 13.04
C LYS A 16 -0.92 5.79 12.55
N ARG A 17 -1.97 6.56 12.82
CA ARG A 17 -2.05 7.96 12.42
C ARG A 17 -1.49 8.85 13.52
N LYS A 18 -0.83 9.95 13.13
CA LYS A 18 -0.13 10.82 14.10
C LYS A 18 -1.08 11.67 14.94
N ASN A 19 -2.13 12.19 14.32
CA ASN A 19 -3.04 13.21 14.90
C ASN A 19 -4.52 12.82 14.81
N SER A 20 -4.82 11.57 14.46
CA SER A 20 -6.17 11.06 14.29
C SER A 20 -6.22 9.60 14.74
N PRO A 21 -7.42 8.99 14.88
CA PRO A 21 -7.52 7.58 15.22
C PRO A 21 -6.76 6.70 14.24
N ASP A 22 -6.17 5.63 14.75
CA ASP A 22 -5.63 4.55 13.94
C ASP A 22 -6.68 4.02 12.97
N GLU A 23 -6.24 3.55 11.82
CA GLU A 23 -7.12 3.15 10.73
C GLU A 23 -6.64 1.87 10.08
N VAL A 24 -7.57 1.11 9.48
CA VAL A 24 -7.21 -0.04 8.66
C VAL A 24 -7.31 0.36 7.20
N VAL A 25 -6.18 0.24 6.50
CA VAL A 25 -6.04 0.54 5.08
C VAL A 25 -6.11 -0.75 4.30
N GLN A 26 -7.00 -0.80 3.31
CA GLN A 26 -7.04 -1.83 2.29
C GLN A 26 -6.04 -1.48 1.20
N ILE A 27 -5.17 -2.43 0.89
CA ILE A 27 -4.11 -2.33 -0.10
C ILE A 27 -4.48 -3.30 -1.22
N VAL A 28 -4.63 -2.79 -2.44
CA VAL A 28 -5.08 -3.58 -3.59
C VAL A 28 -4.05 -3.47 -4.71
N LEU A 29 -3.58 -4.61 -5.22
CA LEU A 29 -2.72 -4.63 -6.40
C LEU A 29 -3.48 -4.10 -7.63
N ASP A 30 -2.89 -3.12 -8.30
CA ASP A 30 -3.40 -2.59 -9.57
C ASP A 30 -2.99 -3.53 -10.71
N THR A 31 -3.93 -4.40 -11.12
CA THR A 31 -3.72 -5.40 -12.17
C THR A 31 -3.92 -4.86 -13.58
N GLU A 32 -4.46 -3.65 -13.73
CA GLU A 32 -4.73 -3.01 -15.02
C GLU A 32 -3.55 -2.16 -15.50
N ASN A 33 -2.58 -1.89 -14.63
CA ASN A 33 -1.42 -1.08 -14.96
C ASN A 33 -0.48 -1.83 -15.94
N THR A 34 -0.33 -1.30 -17.15
CA THR A 34 0.54 -1.87 -18.19
C THR A 34 2.01 -1.45 -18.08
N ALA A 35 2.36 -0.62 -17.11
CA ALA A 35 3.72 -0.14 -16.90
C ALA A 35 4.59 -1.18 -16.18
N PRO A 36 5.94 -1.13 -16.31
CA PRO A 36 6.86 -2.05 -15.63
C PRO A 36 6.98 -1.80 -14.11
N VAL A 37 6.03 -1.08 -13.51
CA VAL A 37 6.00 -0.71 -12.09
C VAL A 37 4.86 -1.43 -11.40
N THR A 38 5.12 -2.02 -10.24
CA THR A 38 4.07 -2.62 -9.41
C THR A 38 3.35 -1.51 -8.68
N CYS A 39 2.03 -1.42 -8.82
CA CYS A 39 1.22 -0.35 -8.23
C CYS A 39 0.22 -0.92 -7.23
N TYR A 40 0.14 -0.30 -6.05
CA TYR A 40 -0.82 -0.65 -5.01
C TYR A 40 -1.71 0.54 -4.71
N GLN A 41 -3.01 0.38 -4.93
CA GLN A 41 -4.02 1.35 -4.58
C GLN A 41 -4.37 1.22 -3.09
N LEU A 42 -4.58 2.36 -2.42
CA LEU A 42 -4.83 2.43 -0.98
C LEU A 42 -6.23 2.99 -0.71
N TYR A 43 -6.99 2.31 0.15
CA TYR A 43 -8.36 2.70 0.52
C TYR A 43 -8.62 2.52 2.01
N THR A 44 -9.63 3.19 2.56
CA THR A 44 -10.19 2.82 3.88
C THR A 44 -10.88 1.45 3.79
N ALA A 45 -10.72 0.58 4.79
CA ALA A 45 -11.06 -0.85 4.61
C ALA A 45 -12.52 -1.26 4.91
N TYR A 46 -13.29 -0.44 5.65
CA TYR A 46 -14.57 -0.89 6.23
C TYR A 46 -15.77 0.01 5.93
N GLU A 47 -15.56 1.09 5.18
CA GLU A 47 -16.64 2.00 4.80
C GLU A 47 -17.42 1.43 3.62
N ALA A 48 -18.73 1.72 3.56
CA ALA A 48 -19.57 1.30 2.44
C ALA A 48 -19.12 1.94 1.11
N SER A 49 -18.47 3.09 1.19
CA SER A 49 -17.80 3.77 0.08
C SER A 49 -16.37 4.09 0.53
N PRO A 50 -15.39 3.23 0.22
CA PRO A 50 -14.00 3.44 0.62
C PRO A 50 -13.42 4.74 0.08
N ASP A 51 -12.81 5.53 0.96
CA ASP A 51 -12.06 6.72 0.58
C ASP A 51 -10.74 6.33 -0.06
N TYR A 52 -10.42 6.94 -1.20
CA TYR A 52 -9.15 6.73 -1.88
C TYR A 52 -8.03 7.52 -1.20
N LEU A 53 -7.01 6.80 -0.74
CA LEU A 53 -5.89 7.37 0.01
C LEU A 53 -4.65 7.59 -0.87
N GLY A 54 -4.72 7.33 -2.18
CA GLY A 54 -3.59 7.38 -3.10
C GLY A 54 -3.03 6.00 -3.43
N ARG A 55 -1.80 5.96 -3.94
CA ARG A 55 -1.14 4.71 -4.35
C ARG A 55 0.35 4.69 -4.05
N ILE A 56 0.89 3.50 -3.89
CA ILE A 56 2.33 3.27 -3.77
C ILE A 56 2.80 2.53 -5.02
N LEU A 57 3.79 3.10 -5.70
CA LEU A 57 4.42 2.50 -6.87
C LEU A 57 5.79 1.97 -6.48
N PHE A 58 6.12 0.78 -6.95
CA PHE A 58 7.43 0.15 -6.80
C PHE A 58 8.10 0.00 -8.17
N ASP A 59 9.38 0.36 -8.23
CA ASP A 59 10.22 0.06 -9.39
C ASP A 59 10.79 -1.38 -9.31
N THR A 60 11.51 -1.79 -10.36
CA THR A 60 12.12 -3.12 -10.44
C THR A 60 13.23 -3.36 -9.40
N ASN A 61 13.72 -2.32 -8.73
CA ASN A 61 14.75 -2.39 -7.69
C ASN A 61 14.14 -2.38 -6.28
N GLY A 62 12.82 -2.26 -6.15
CA GLY A 62 12.11 -2.15 -4.88
C GLY A 62 12.14 -0.75 -4.26
N TYR A 63 12.59 0.28 -5.00
CA TYR A 63 12.36 1.67 -4.60
C TYR A 63 10.89 2.00 -4.78
N TRP A 64 10.37 2.84 -3.89
CA TRP A 64 8.96 3.19 -3.89
C TRP A 64 8.73 4.68 -3.82
N ILE A 65 7.60 5.10 -4.40
CA ILE A 65 7.05 6.45 -4.25
C ILE A 65 5.59 6.36 -3.86
N TYR A 66 5.13 7.34 -3.10
CA TYR A 66 3.71 7.56 -2.86
C TYR A 66 3.20 8.62 -3.82
N ASP A 67 2.13 8.30 -4.54
CA ASP A 67 1.39 9.20 -5.41
C ASP A 67 0.02 9.47 -4.77
N GLY A 68 -0.08 10.62 -4.11
CA GLY A 68 -1.24 11.06 -3.36
C GLY A 68 -0.91 12.25 -2.46
N ASN A 69 -1.91 12.78 -1.76
CA ASN A 69 -1.78 13.97 -0.91
C ASN A 69 -2.39 13.79 0.49
N THR A 70 -2.91 12.60 0.81
CA THR A 70 -3.69 12.35 2.02
C THR A 70 -2.82 11.84 3.17
N LEU A 71 -1.81 11.02 2.85
CA LEU A 71 -0.94 10.41 3.85
C LEU A 71 0.28 11.29 4.16
N THR A 72 0.64 11.38 5.42
CA THR A 72 1.92 11.94 5.88
C THR A 72 3.08 11.00 5.54
N VAL A 73 4.31 11.52 5.50
CA VAL A 73 5.51 10.72 5.20
C VAL A 73 5.63 9.49 6.12
N THR A 74 5.34 9.63 7.41
CA THR A 74 5.38 8.52 8.37
C THR A 74 4.32 7.45 8.09
N GLU A 75 3.14 7.84 7.62
CA GLU A 75 2.08 6.90 7.23
C GLU A 75 2.43 6.17 5.93
N GLN A 76 3.02 6.90 4.97
CA GLN A 76 3.53 6.33 3.71
C GLN A 76 4.60 5.25 3.98
N GLU A 77 5.58 5.56 4.83
CA GLU A 77 6.64 4.61 5.21
C GLU A 77 6.10 3.35 5.90
N GLN A 78 5.07 3.49 6.75
CA GLN A 78 4.43 2.35 7.42
C GLN A 78 3.80 1.39 6.40
N LEU A 79 3.02 1.92 5.45
CA LEU A 79 2.36 1.10 4.43
C LEU A 79 3.36 0.50 3.45
N ALA A 80 4.34 1.27 2.98
CA ALA A 80 5.39 0.75 2.10
C ALA A 80 6.17 -0.38 2.79
N LYS A 81 6.55 -0.20 4.06
CA LYS A 81 7.21 -1.25 4.85
C LYS A 81 6.33 -2.47 5.02
N PHE A 82 5.03 -2.31 5.26
CA PHE A 82 4.09 -3.42 5.33
C PHE A 82 4.10 -4.21 4.02
N ILE A 83 3.92 -3.55 2.87
CA ILE A 83 3.89 -4.18 1.54
C ILE A 83 5.19 -4.94 1.26
N ILE A 84 6.35 -4.32 1.52
CA ILE A 84 7.68 -4.91 1.28
C ILE A 84 7.89 -6.18 2.10
N ASN A 85 7.37 -6.23 3.34
CA ASN A 85 7.59 -7.34 4.25
C ASN A 85 6.42 -8.33 4.29
N TYR A 86 5.37 -8.08 3.51
CA TYR A 86 4.21 -8.93 3.49
C TYR A 86 4.56 -10.28 2.87
N LYS A 87 4.14 -11.35 3.54
CA LYS A 87 4.28 -12.72 3.05
C LYS A 87 2.89 -13.34 3.04
N GLU A 88 2.38 -13.63 1.84
CA GLU A 88 1.21 -14.46 1.68
C GLU A 88 1.53 -15.86 2.23
N VAL A 89 0.75 -16.31 3.22
CA VAL A 89 0.84 -17.67 3.75
C VAL A 89 -0.34 -18.44 3.18
N PHE A 90 -0.03 -19.46 2.38
CA PHE A 90 -1.00 -20.38 1.76
C PHE A 90 -1.24 -21.60 2.66
#